data_AF-A0A836VXY3-F1
#
_entry.id   AF-A0A836VXY3-F1
#
_cell.length_a   1.000
_cell.length_b   1.000
_cell.length_c   1.000
_cell.angle_alpha   90.00
_cell.angle_beta   90.00
_cell.angle_gamma   90.00
#
_symmetry.space_group_name_H-M   'P 1'
#
loop_
_entity.id
_entity.type
_entity.pdbx_description
1 polymer ?
#
loop_
_entity_poly.entity_id
_entity_poly.type
_entity_poly.pdbx_seq_one_letter_code
_entity_poly.pdbx_strand_id
1 'polypeptide(L)'
;MKKFINKPEDIIEEMLEGFVYANSSKVKRIPTDRVLARVDAPVSGKVGIVTGGGSGHKPAFIGYIGKGMVDAVAVGDIFASPPVKRIYEAIKSADGGKGVLCILGNYSGDVMNFDMASEMAIDEGIPVEQVIVNDDSGSA
;
A
#
# COMPACT_ATOMS: atom_id res chain seq x y z
N MET A 1 16.22 -26.68 -6.63
CA MET A 1 15.80 -25.31 -6.27
C MET A 1 14.58 -24.96 -7.14
N LYS A 2 13.43 -24.56 -6.56
CA LYS A 2 12.16 -24.35 -7.32
C LYS A 2 11.77 -22.86 -7.50
N LYS A 3 12.55 -21.92 -6.96
CA LYS A 3 12.26 -20.48 -6.97
C LYS A 3 13.44 -19.72 -7.58
N PHE A 4 13.14 -18.73 -8.41
CA PHE A 4 14.12 -17.77 -8.94
C PHE A 4 14.24 -16.61 -7.96
N ILE A 5 15.15 -16.75 -6.98
CA ILE A 5 15.43 -15.74 -5.96
C ILE A 5 16.93 -15.73 -5.68
N ASN A 6 17.45 -14.59 -5.27
CA ASN A 6 18.82 -14.49 -4.75
C ASN A 6 18.81 -14.96 -3.28
N LYS A 7 18.81 -14.02 -2.33
CA LYS A 7 18.65 -14.33 -0.91
C LYS A 7 17.18 -14.16 -0.48
N PRO A 8 16.63 -15.08 0.32
CA PRO A 8 15.24 -14.97 0.79
C PRO A 8 14.92 -13.65 1.49
N GLU A 9 15.86 -13.08 2.24
CA GLU A 9 15.73 -11.79 2.93
C GLU A 9 15.59 -10.59 1.99
N ASP A 10 16.19 -10.67 0.80
CA ASP A 10 16.22 -9.58 -0.19
C ASP A 10 15.02 -9.64 -1.15
N ILE A 11 14.23 -10.72 -1.11
CA ILE A 11 13.19 -11.03 -2.11
C ILE A 11 12.20 -9.88 -2.34
N ILE A 12 11.83 -9.15 -1.27
CA ILE A 12 10.87 -8.04 -1.36
C ILE A 12 11.57 -6.80 -1.93
N GLU A 13 12.78 -6.50 -1.48
CA GLU A 13 13.52 -5.33 -1.95
C GLU A 13 13.83 -5.45 -3.45
N GLU A 14 14.41 -6.58 -3.87
CA GLU A 14 14.74 -6.83 -5.28
C GLU A 14 13.51 -6.78 -6.18
N MET A 15 12.38 -7.33 -5.71
CA MET A 15 11.12 -7.29 -6.44
C MET A 15 10.54 -5.87 -6.55
N LEU A 16 10.60 -5.06 -5.49
CA LEU A 16 10.15 -3.67 -5.53
C LEU A 16 11.07 -2.82 -6.42
N GLU A 17 12.39 -3.01 -6.33
CA GLU A 17 13.36 -2.35 -7.19
C GLU A 17 13.12 -2.67 -8.67
N GLY A 18 12.96 -3.96 -9.00
CA GLY A 18 12.64 -4.39 -10.36
C GLY A 18 11.31 -3.84 -10.86
N PHE A 19 10.28 -3.82 -10.00
CA PHE A 19 8.97 -3.28 -10.35
C PHE A 19 9.02 -1.77 -10.64
N VAL A 20 9.70 -1.00 -9.78
CA VAL A 20 9.89 0.44 -9.97
C VAL A 20 10.74 0.72 -11.19
N TYR A 21 11.83 -0.02 -11.42
CA TYR A 21 12.67 0.12 -12.60
C TYR A 21 11.85 -0.07 -13.89
N ALA A 22 11.05 -1.13 -13.96
CA ALA A 22 10.20 -1.44 -15.11
C ALA A 22 9.05 -0.44 -15.32
N ASN A 23 8.60 0.25 -14.26
CA ASN A 23 7.43 1.13 -14.27
C ASN A 23 7.74 2.57 -13.85
N SER A 24 8.99 3.03 -14.03
CA SER A 24 9.48 4.31 -13.51
C SER A 24 8.74 5.55 -14.03
N SER A 25 8.04 5.44 -15.16
CA SER A 25 7.16 6.48 -15.70
C SER A 25 5.79 6.58 -15.01
N LYS A 26 5.43 5.61 -14.17
CA LYS A 26 4.10 5.49 -13.54
C LYS A 26 4.18 5.36 -12.03
N VAL A 27 5.21 4.69 -11.51
CA VAL A 27 5.36 4.35 -10.09
C VAL A 27 6.68 4.89 -9.55
N LYS A 28 6.64 5.49 -8.36
CA LYS A 28 7.81 5.88 -7.57
C LYS A 28 7.80 5.17 -6.23
N ARG A 29 8.98 4.98 -5.65
CA ARG A 29 9.14 4.52 -4.28
C ARG A 29 9.22 5.73 -3.34
N ILE A 30 8.50 5.71 -2.23
CA ILE A 30 8.66 6.70 -1.17
C ILE A 30 9.97 6.41 -0.44
N PRO A 31 10.85 7.41 -0.23
CA PRO A 31 12.13 7.20 0.44
C PRO A 31 11.96 6.52 1.80
N THR A 32 12.92 5.67 2.15
CA THR A 32 13.03 4.97 3.45
C THR A 32 12.00 3.89 3.79
N ASP A 33 10.97 3.69 2.96
CA ASP A 33 9.90 2.74 3.26
C ASP A 33 9.56 1.82 2.08
N ARG A 34 8.88 0.71 2.37
CA ARG A 34 8.30 -0.17 1.35
C ARG A 34 6.93 0.36 0.94
N VAL A 35 6.90 1.60 0.48
CA VAL A 35 5.71 2.28 0.01
C VAL A 35 5.93 2.68 -1.44
N LEU A 36 5.01 2.28 -2.30
CA LEU A 36 5.00 2.66 -3.70
C LEU A 36 3.82 3.59 -3.96
N ALA A 37 4.02 4.62 -4.76
CA ALA A 37 2.98 5.58 -5.13
C ALA A 37 3.03 5.88 -6.62
N ARG A 38 1.96 6.45 -7.17
CA ARG A 38 2.00 7.01 -8.51
C ARG A 38 3.04 8.12 -8.58
N VAL A 39 3.71 8.27 -9.71
CA VAL A 39 4.70 9.35 -9.90
C VAL A 39 4.12 10.73 -9.65
N ASP A 40 2.85 10.94 -10.05
CA ASP A 40 2.10 12.19 -9.92
C ASP A 40 1.27 12.28 -8.63
N ALA A 41 1.40 11.32 -7.70
CA ALA A 41 0.77 11.42 -6.39
C ALA A 41 1.57 12.36 -5.44
N PRO A 42 0.89 13.13 -4.57
CA PRO A 42 -0.56 13.25 -4.49
C PRO A 42 -1.11 14.11 -5.65
N VAL A 43 -2.30 13.77 -6.12
CA VAL A 43 -2.99 14.57 -7.15
C VAL A 43 -3.93 15.53 -6.44
N SER A 44 -3.75 16.83 -6.64
CA SER A 44 -4.55 17.85 -5.95
C SER A 44 -6.03 17.76 -6.30
N GLY A 45 -6.89 17.99 -5.30
CA GLY A 45 -8.34 18.15 -5.49
C GLY A 45 -9.12 16.85 -5.70
N LYS A 46 -8.49 15.68 -5.49
CA LYS A 46 -9.17 14.38 -5.50
C LYS A 46 -8.93 13.61 -4.19
N VAL A 47 -9.82 12.67 -3.88
CA VAL A 47 -9.62 11.70 -2.81
C VAL A 47 -8.44 10.79 -3.18
N GLY A 48 -7.52 10.58 -2.25
CA GLY A 48 -6.43 9.61 -2.38
C GLY A 48 -6.95 8.19 -2.15
N ILE A 49 -6.50 7.23 -2.95
CA ILE A 49 -6.84 5.81 -2.77
C ILE A 49 -5.59 5.07 -2.30
N VAL A 50 -5.66 4.48 -1.11
CA VAL A 50 -4.58 3.69 -0.51
C VAL A 50 -5.05 2.26 -0.30
N THR A 51 -4.15 1.32 -0.53
CA THR A 51 -4.31 -0.08 -0.11
C THR A 51 -2.96 -0.62 0.36
N GLY A 52 -2.90 -1.87 0.75
CA GLY A 52 -1.70 -2.49 1.26
C GLY A 52 -1.97 -3.89 1.77
N GLY A 53 -0.91 -4.58 2.12
CA GLY A 53 -1.00 -5.93 2.66
C GLY A 53 0.30 -6.70 2.52
N GLY A 54 0.23 -7.97 2.88
CA GLY A 54 1.34 -8.89 2.78
C GLY A 54 1.86 -9.07 1.36
N SER A 55 3.18 -9.23 1.25
CA SER A 55 3.82 -9.68 0.02
C SER A 55 3.46 -11.15 -0.28
N GLY A 56 3.46 -11.53 -1.55
CA GLY A 56 3.12 -12.90 -1.98
C GLY A 56 1.87 -12.99 -2.87
N HIS A 57 1.08 -11.92 -2.94
CA HIS A 57 -0.17 -11.87 -3.71
C HIS A 57 -0.05 -11.08 -5.03
N LYS A 58 1.18 -10.84 -5.52
CA LYS A 58 1.40 -10.01 -6.72
C LYS A 58 0.56 -10.54 -7.90
N PRO A 59 -0.13 -9.65 -8.66
CA PRO A 59 0.04 -8.20 -8.72
C PRO A 59 -0.56 -7.41 -7.55
N ALA A 60 -1.33 -8.04 -6.65
CA ALA A 60 -1.87 -7.37 -5.48
C ALA A 60 -0.72 -6.93 -4.53
N PHE A 61 -0.66 -5.66 -4.10
CA PHE A 61 -1.45 -4.51 -4.58
C PHE A 61 -0.65 -3.55 -5.47
N ILE A 62 0.67 -3.74 -5.60
CA ILE A 62 1.55 -2.79 -6.31
C ILE A 62 1.21 -2.64 -7.80
N GLY A 63 0.65 -3.68 -8.43
CA GLY A 63 0.20 -3.65 -9.82
C GLY A 63 -1.05 -2.80 -10.04
N TYR A 64 -1.69 -2.33 -8.97
CA TYR A 64 -2.91 -1.52 -9.01
C TYR A 64 -2.64 -0.02 -9.01
N ILE A 65 -1.38 0.40 -8.86
CA ILE A 65 -0.98 1.80 -8.83
C ILE A 65 -1.18 2.41 -10.23
N GLY A 66 -2.06 3.42 -10.32
CA GLY A 66 -2.33 4.07 -11.59
C GLY A 66 -3.54 4.99 -11.60
N LYS A 67 -3.64 5.81 -12.66
CA LYS A 67 -4.78 6.71 -12.86
C LYS A 67 -6.08 5.92 -12.95
N GLY A 68 -7.06 6.32 -12.14
CA GLY A 68 -8.38 5.67 -12.08
C GLY A 68 -8.46 4.48 -11.13
N MET A 69 -7.38 4.17 -10.41
CA MET A 69 -7.36 3.08 -9.43
C MET A 69 -6.62 3.50 -8.14
N VAL A 70 -5.49 2.89 -7.79
CA VAL A 70 -4.78 3.15 -6.52
C VAL A 70 -3.71 4.24 -6.68
N ASP A 71 -3.56 5.11 -5.68
CA ASP A 71 -2.52 6.14 -5.66
C ASP A 71 -1.27 5.72 -4.90
N ALA A 72 -1.42 5.00 -3.79
CA ALA A 72 -0.28 4.46 -3.03
C ALA A 72 -0.57 3.10 -2.40
N VAL A 73 0.49 2.31 -2.21
CA VAL A 73 0.45 0.96 -1.66
C VAL A 73 1.51 0.81 -0.56
N ALA A 74 1.08 0.43 0.63
CA ALA A 74 1.97 -0.01 1.71
C ALA A 74 2.27 -1.50 1.59
N VAL A 75 3.55 -1.87 1.51
CA VAL A 75 3.98 -3.25 1.26
C VAL A 75 4.53 -3.89 2.55
N GLY A 76 3.86 -4.97 2.96
CA GLY A 76 4.26 -5.80 4.09
C GLY A 76 5.25 -6.90 3.72
N ASP A 77 5.67 -7.66 4.74
CA ASP A 77 6.45 -8.87 4.57
C ASP A 77 5.63 -9.99 3.93
N ILE A 78 6.25 -11.12 3.59
CA ILE A 78 5.54 -12.24 2.95
C ILE A 78 4.43 -12.71 3.89
N PHE A 79 3.17 -12.62 3.43
CA PHE A 79 1.95 -12.98 4.17
C PHE A 79 1.76 -12.25 5.50
N ALA A 80 2.33 -11.04 5.66
CA ALA A 80 2.16 -10.24 6.86
C ALA A 80 1.80 -8.80 6.52
N SER A 81 0.81 -8.25 7.24
CA SER A 81 0.37 -6.86 7.13
C SER A 81 1.55 -5.87 7.19
N PRO A 82 1.54 -4.77 6.41
CA PRO A 82 2.54 -3.73 6.51
C PRO A 82 2.53 -3.08 7.92
N PRO A 83 3.70 -2.69 8.46
CA PRO A 83 3.76 -1.90 9.68
C PRO A 83 2.99 -0.59 9.56
N VAL A 84 2.38 -0.15 10.67
CA VAL A 84 1.62 1.11 10.81
C VAL A 84 2.29 2.29 10.12
N LYS A 85 3.59 2.50 10.37
CA LYS A 85 4.37 3.60 9.76
C LYS A 85 4.31 3.58 8.23
N ARG A 86 4.38 2.41 7.59
CA ARG A 86 4.33 2.31 6.12
C ARG A 86 2.94 2.66 5.58
N ILE A 87 1.88 2.25 6.28
CA ILE A 87 0.50 2.61 5.90
C ILE A 87 0.31 4.12 6.03
N TYR A 88 0.74 4.71 7.14
CA TYR A 88 0.68 6.14 7.38
C TYR A 88 1.46 6.94 6.32
N GLU A 89 2.67 6.53 5.94
CA GLU A 89 3.40 7.16 4.83
C GLU A 89 2.70 6.98 3.47
N ALA A 90 2.01 5.85 3.24
CA ALA A 90 1.18 5.68 2.05
C ALA A 90 0.00 6.66 2.03
N ILE A 91 -0.69 6.84 3.17
CA ILE A 91 -1.78 7.82 3.34
C ILE A 91 -1.28 9.23 2.98
N LYS A 92 -0.17 9.68 3.58
CA LYS A 92 0.41 11.00 3.28
C LYS A 92 0.78 11.17 1.82
N SER A 93 1.35 10.13 1.20
CA SER A 93 1.74 10.19 -0.21
C SER A 93 0.55 10.29 -1.17
N ALA A 94 -0.65 9.90 -0.71
CA ALA A 94 -1.89 9.92 -1.48
C ALA A 94 -2.79 11.14 -1.18
N ASP A 95 -2.54 11.89 -0.11
CA ASP A 95 -3.40 13.01 0.29
C ASP A 95 -3.32 14.21 -0.68
N GLY A 96 -4.34 14.32 -1.53
CA GLY A 96 -4.55 15.43 -2.47
C GLY A 96 -5.27 16.64 -1.89
N GLY A 97 -5.48 16.70 -0.57
CA GLY A 97 -6.23 17.75 0.12
C GLY A 97 -7.75 17.54 0.11
N LYS A 98 -8.20 16.30 -0.15
CA LYS A 98 -9.62 15.88 -0.09
C LYS A 98 -9.80 14.60 0.74
N GLY A 99 -8.82 14.26 1.56
CA GLY A 99 -8.82 13.03 2.36
C GLY A 99 -8.40 11.80 1.56
N VAL A 100 -8.33 10.68 2.26
CA VAL A 100 -7.83 9.40 1.76
C VAL A 100 -8.81 8.28 2.10
N LEU A 101 -9.10 7.43 1.12
CA LEU A 101 -9.84 6.19 1.31
C LEU A 101 -8.86 5.01 1.35
N CYS A 102 -8.82 4.32 2.48
CA CYS A 102 -8.07 3.07 2.62
C CYS A 102 -8.97 1.87 2.29
N ILE A 103 -8.51 1.02 1.39
CA ILE A 103 -9.21 -0.22 1.01
C ILE A 103 -8.32 -1.39 1.42
N LEU A 104 -8.80 -2.26 2.30
CA LEU A 104 -8.01 -3.32 2.93
C LEU A 104 -8.79 -4.63 3.01
N GLY A 105 -8.07 -5.74 3.09
CA GLY A 105 -8.68 -7.05 3.34
C GLY A 105 -9.08 -7.23 4.81
N ASN A 106 -10.10 -8.05 5.06
CA ASN A 106 -10.59 -8.37 6.40
C ASN A 106 -9.69 -9.38 7.14
N TYR A 107 -8.47 -8.98 7.46
CA TYR A 107 -7.52 -9.75 8.28
C TYR A 107 -7.15 -8.94 9.53
N SER A 108 -7.04 -9.61 10.68
CA SER A 108 -6.83 -8.93 11.97
C SER A 108 -5.62 -8.00 11.99
N GLY A 109 -4.49 -8.43 11.41
CA GLY A 109 -3.28 -7.62 11.34
C GLY A 109 -3.38 -6.45 10.33
N ASP A 110 -4.15 -6.61 9.26
CA ASP A 110 -4.41 -5.52 8.31
C ASP A 110 -5.33 -4.49 8.96
N VAL A 111 -6.49 -4.91 9.48
CA VAL A 111 -7.45 -4.03 10.17
C VAL A 111 -6.78 -3.24 11.29
N MET A 112 -6.09 -3.92 12.21
CA MET A 112 -5.41 -3.25 13.33
C MET A 112 -4.39 -2.21 12.87
N ASN A 113 -3.54 -2.55 11.90
CA ASN A 113 -2.47 -1.64 11.48
C ASN A 113 -3.00 -0.45 10.67
N PHE A 114 -4.03 -0.66 9.86
CA PHE A 114 -4.69 0.42 9.10
C PHE A 114 -5.51 1.34 9.99
N ASP A 115 -6.19 0.81 11.02
CA ASP A 115 -6.88 1.61 12.02
C ASP A 115 -5.91 2.56 12.73
N MET A 116 -4.82 2.01 13.28
CA MET A 116 -3.79 2.82 13.94
C MET A 116 -3.17 3.88 13.02
N ALA A 117 -2.90 3.53 11.76
CA ALA A 117 -2.33 4.47 10.79
C ALA A 117 -3.33 5.57 10.38
N SER A 118 -4.62 5.23 10.30
CA SER A 118 -5.70 6.16 10.00
C SER A 118 -5.90 7.14 11.15
N GLU A 119 -5.90 6.67 12.40
CA GLU A 119 -5.94 7.53 13.59
C GLU A 119 -4.77 8.52 13.60
N MET A 120 -3.54 8.06 13.35
CA MET A 120 -2.37 8.93 13.25
C MET A 120 -2.50 10.00 12.15
N ALA A 121 -3.06 9.65 10.99
CA ALA A 121 -3.26 10.59 9.90
C ALA A 121 -4.37 11.62 10.21
N ILE A 122 -5.45 11.18 10.85
CA ILE A 122 -6.56 12.03 11.30
C ILE A 122 -6.08 13.04 12.34
N ASP A 123 -5.25 12.62 13.29
CA ASP A 123 -4.64 13.50 14.30
C ASP A 123 -3.77 14.60 13.66
N GLU A 124 -3.21 14.35 12.48
CA GLU A 124 -2.45 15.32 11.68
C GLU A 124 -3.32 16.12 10.69
N GLY A 125 -4.64 15.95 10.74
CA GLY A 125 -5.60 16.71 9.93
C GLY A 125 -5.82 16.15 8.52
N ILE A 126 -5.41 14.92 8.24
CA ILE A 126 -5.74 14.22 6.99
C ILE A 126 -7.02 13.39 7.24
N PRO A 127 -8.17 13.73 6.63
CA PRO A 127 -9.37 12.91 6.76
C PRO A 127 -9.13 11.53 6.13
N VAL A 128 -9.40 10.45 6.88
CA VAL A 128 -9.27 9.09 6.39
C VAL A 128 -10.56 8.32 6.62
N GLU A 129 -11.01 7.59 5.60
CA GLU A 129 -12.10 6.62 5.68
C GLU A 129 -11.60 5.25 5.25
N GLN A 130 -12.27 4.19 5.69
CA GLN A 130 -11.87 2.82 5.40
C GLN A 130 -12.99 1.98 4.77
N VAL A 131 -12.61 1.08 3.86
CA VAL A 131 -13.48 0.02 3.34
C VAL A 131 -12.80 -1.32 3.53
N ILE A 132 -13.35 -2.12 4.46
CA ILE A 132 -12.88 -3.47 4.75
C ILE A 132 -13.56 -4.45 3.78
N VAL A 133 -12.76 -5.10 2.94
CA VAL A 133 -13.20 -6.08 1.95
C VAL A 133 -13.23 -7.47 2.58
N ASN A 134 -14.40 -8.10 2.53
CA ASN A 134 -14.70 -9.39 3.16
C ASN A 134 -15.47 -10.32 2.20
N ASP A 135 -14.96 -10.47 0.97
CA ASP A 135 -15.62 -11.20 -0.11
C ASP A 135 -15.54 -12.73 0.01
N ASP A 136 -14.56 -13.27 0.74
CA ASP A 136 -14.41 -14.71 0.93
C ASP A 136 -15.56 -15.31 1.76
N SER A 137 -16.37 -16.15 1.12
CA SER A 137 -17.46 -16.89 1.75
C SER A 137 -17.05 -18.28 2.29
N GLY A 138 -15.78 -18.67 2.13
CA GLY A 138 -15.26 -20.01 2.43
C GLY A 138 -14.90 -20.25 3.90
N SER A 139 -14.84 -19.20 4.72
CA SER A 139 -14.52 -19.29 6.15
C SER A 139 -15.31 -18.24 6.93
N ALA A 140 -16.03 -18.68 7.96
CA ALA A 140 -16.75 -17.85 8.93
C ALA A 140 -15.85 -17.41 10.09
#